data_AF-A0AAW2KZ91-F1
#
_entry.id   AF-A0AAW2KZ91-F1
#
_cell.length_a   1.000
_cell.length_b   1.000
_cell.length_c   1.000
_cell.angle_alpha   90.00
_cell.angle_beta   90.00
_cell.angle_gamma   90.00
#
_symmetry.space_group_name_H-M   'P 1'
#
loop_
_entity.id
_entity.type
_entity.pdbx_description
1 polymer ?
#
loop_
_entity_poly.entity_id
_entity_poly.type
_entity_poly.pdbx_seq_one_letter_code
_entity_poly.pdbx_strand_id
1 'polypeptide(L)'
;MDELLERGANIDARTKGACGWTPLHNAAKERNKRAIKFLVENGAFLPDDINDTRFNPPIHYCPGLEWAYEEMKRLQLDSSSSSETSWSSDN
;
A
#
# COMPACT_ATOMS: atom_id res chain seq x y z
N MET A 1 -14.24 -1.36 -8.21
CA MET A 1 -13.58 -1.72 -6.93
C MET A 1 -13.99 -0.75 -5.83
N ASP A 2 -14.70 0.33 -6.20
CA ASP A 2 -15.21 1.42 -5.38
C ASP A 2 -16.40 1.03 -4.51
N GLU A 3 -17.17 0.02 -4.93
CA GLU A 3 -18.37 -0.43 -4.24
C GLU A 3 -18.11 -0.97 -2.81
N LEU A 4 -16.88 -1.40 -2.50
CA LEU A 4 -16.55 -1.91 -1.16
C LEU A 4 -16.33 -0.78 -0.16
N LEU A 5 -15.61 0.29 -0.56
CA LEU A 5 -15.35 1.45 0.30
C LEU A 5 -16.61 2.30 0.47
N GLU A 6 -17.42 2.46 -0.58
CA GLU A 6 -18.72 3.13 -0.50
C GLU A 6 -19.69 2.46 0.48
N ARG A 7 -19.57 1.14 0.67
CA ARG A 7 -20.34 0.37 1.66
C ARG A 7 -19.73 0.40 3.07
N GLY A 8 -18.75 1.26 3.32
CA GLY A 8 -18.12 1.43 4.63
C GLY A 8 -17.09 0.36 4.99
N ALA A 9 -16.51 -0.34 4.00
CA ALA A 9 -15.39 -1.22 4.28
C ALA A 9 -14.22 -0.44 4.87
N ASN A 10 -13.76 -0.87 6.04
CA ASN A 10 -12.58 -0.28 6.65
C ASN A 10 -11.33 -0.73 5.89
N ILE A 11 -10.64 0.22 5.28
CA ILE A 11 -9.43 0.00 4.47
C ILE A 11 -8.27 -0.57 5.29
N ASP A 12 -8.26 -0.29 6.60
CA ASP A 12 -7.29 -0.78 7.58
C ASP A 12 -7.86 -1.90 8.46
N ALA A 13 -8.94 -2.56 7.99
CA ALA A 13 -9.54 -3.67 8.72
C ALA A 13 -8.49 -4.76 9.00
N ARG A 14 -8.26 -5.06 10.27
CA ARG A 14 -7.32 -6.11 10.68
C ARG A 14 -8.07 -7.43 10.87
N THR A 15 -7.52 -8.51 10.32
CA THR A 15 -8.06 -9.85 10.57
C THR A 15 -7.93 -10.20 12.05
N LYS A 16 -8.92 -10.91 12.59
CA LYS A 16 -8.84 -11.48 13.94
C LYS A 16 -7.89 -12.68 13.89
N GLY A 17 -6.62 -12.45 14.25
CA GLY A 17 -5.58 -13.47 14.24
C GLY A 17 -4.24 -12.93 14.74
N ALA A 18 -3.28 -13.83 14.99
CA ALA A 18 -1.99 -13.51 15.60
C ALA A 18 -1.16 -12.46 14.83
N CYS A 19 -1.38 -12.33 13.52
CA CYS A 19 -0.62 -11.44 12.65
C CYS A 19 -1.44 -10.24 12.11
N GLY A 20 -2.72 -10.10 12.47
CA GLY A 20 -3.53 -8.90 12.23
C GLY A 20 -3.47 -8.33 10.81
N TRP A 21 -3.73 -9.16 9.79
CA TRP A 21 -3.57 -8.82 8.37
C TRP A 21 -4.55 -7.74 7.94
N THR A 22 -4.10 -6.84 7.07
CA THR A 22 -4.95 -5.82 6.43
C THR A 22 -5.32 -6.25 5.00
N PRO A 23 -6.28 -5.59 4.33
CA PRO A 23 -6.54 -5.80 2.90
C PRO A 23 -5.28 -5.66 2.05
N LEU A 24 -4.37 -4.75 2.42
CA LEU A 24 -3.10 -4.53 1.73
C LEU A 24 -2.15 -5.73 1.85
N HIS A 25 -2.10 -6.38 3.01
CA HIS A 25 -1.35 -7.63 3.20
C HIS A 25 -1.87 -8.77 2.32
N ASN A 26 -3.19 -8.89 2.17
CA ASN A 26 -3.78 -9.88 1.27
C ASN A 26 -3.44 -9.58 -0.19
N ALA A 27 -3.54 -8.32 -0.61
CA ALA A 27 -3.15 -7.89 -1.95
C ALA A 27 -1.66 -8.14 -2.24
N ALA A 28 -0.80 -7.92 -1.24
CA ALA A 28 0.63 -8.22 -1.31
C ALA A 28 0.91 -9.71 -1.50
N LYS A 29 0.26 -10.56 -0.71
CA LYS A 29 0.36 -12.03 -0.83
C LYS A 29 -0.07 -12.51 -2.21
N GLU A 30 -1.12 -11.92 -2.78
CA GLU A 30 -1.64 -12.26 -4.11
C GLU A 30 -0.86 -11.59 -5.26
N ARG A 31 0.13 -10.73 -4.96
CA ARG A 31 0.85 -9.90 -5.94
C ARG A 31 -0.10 -9.09 -6.83
N ASN A 32 -1.20 -8.61 -6.25
CA ASN A 32 -2.25 -7.92 -7.00
C ASN A 32 -1.99 -6.41 -7.05
N LYS A 33 -1.29 -5.98 -8.11
CA LYS A 33 -0.95 -4.55 -8.35
C LYS A 33 -2.16 -3.63 -8.31
N ARG A 34 -3.27 -4.06 -8.93
CA ARG A 34 -4.50 -3.25 -9.00
C ARG A 34 -5.09 -3.02 -7.61
N ALA A 35 -5.15 -4.07 -6.79
CA ALA A 35 -5.63 -3.96 -5.42
C ALA A 35 -4.70 -3.10 -4.55
N ILE A 36 -3.38 -3.25 -4.68
CA ILE A 36 -2.41 -2.39 -3.95
C ILE A 36 -2.58 -0.93 -4.34
N LYS A 37 -2.60 -0.62 -5.64
CA LYS A 37 -2.76 0.75 -6.13
C LYS A 37 -4.06 1.36 -5.60
N PHE A 38 -5.17 0.64 -5.72
CA PHE A 38 -6.47 1.08 -5.21
C PHE A 38 -6.44 1.34 -3.69
N LEU A 39 -5.83 0.45 -2.91
CA LEU A 39 -5.74 0.61 -1.45
C LEU A 39 -4.87 1.81 -1.07
N VAL A 40 -3.72 1.99 -1.72
CA VAL A 40 -2.81 3.11 -1.48
C VAL A 40 -3.47 4.45 -1.87
N GLU A 41 -4.14 4.51 -3.02
CA GLU A 41 -4.89 5.70 -3.47
C GLU A 41 -6.02 6.08 -2.52
N ASN A 42 -6.61 5.09 -1.82
CA ASN A 42 -7.65 5.32 -0.83
C ASN A 42 -7.10 5.51 0.61
N GLY A 43 -5.78 5.64 0.77
CA GLY A 43 -5.16 5.99 2.05
C GLY A 43 -4.94 4.82 3.01
N ALA A 44 -4.80 3.59 2.50
CA ALA A 44 -4.46 2.43 3.33
C ALA A 44 -3.16 2.66 4.12
N PHE A 45 -3.17 2.35 5.41
CA PHE A 45 -2.00 2.44 6.25
C PHE A 45 -1.01 1.32 5.92
N LEU A 46 0.22 1.72 5.57
CA LEU A 46 1.38 0.82 5.52
C LEU A 46 2.54 1.48 6.28
N PRO A 47 3.12 0.82 7.28
CA PRO A 47 4.24 1.38 8.04
C PRO A 47 5.50 1.43 7.18
N ASP A 48 6.43 2.36 7.39
CA ASP A 48 7.65 2.48 6.58
C ASP A 48 8.62 1.30 6.76
N ASP A 49 8.65 0.73 7.97
CA ASP A 49 9.47 -0.43 8.30
C ASP A 49 8.69 -1.73 8.07
N ILE A 50 9.13 -2.49 7.08
CA ILE A 50 8.59 -3.81 6.75
C ILE A 50 8.75 -4.81 7.91
N ASN A 51 9.73 -4.62 8.79
CA ASN A 51 9.99 -5.51 9.93
C ASN A 51 9.20 -5.15 11.19
N ASP A 52 8.34 -4.11 11.17
CA ASP A 52 7.53 -3.74 12.33
C ASP A 52 6.43 -4.77 12.58
N THR A 53 6.72 -5.74 13.44
CA THR A 53 5.81 -6.83 13.81
C THR A 53 4.54 -6.38 14.54
N ARG A 54 4.43 -5.11 14.95
CA ARG A 54 3.19 -4.55 15.52
C ARG A 54 2.11 -4.35 14.44
N PHE A 55 2.55 -4.06 13.23
CA PHE A 55 1.67 -3.69 12.11
C PHE A 55 1.73 -4.69 10.98
N ASN A 56 2.88 -5.32 10.76
CA ASN A 56 3.11 -6.26 9.69
C ASN A 56 3.15 -7.71 10.19
N PRO A 57 2.63 -8.65 9.40
CA PRO A 57 2.94 -10.05 9.59
C PRO A 57 4.45 -10.24 9.40
N PRO A 58 5.07 -11.19 10.13
CA PRO A 58 6.46 -11.53 9.87
C PRO A 58 6.69 -11.89 8.39
N ILE A 59 7.80 -11.43 7.80
CA ILE A 59 8.09 -11.55 6.36
C ILE A 59 7.92 -12.99 5.83
N HIS A 60 8.32 -13.98 6.63
CA HIS A 60 8.19 -15.40 6.24
C HIS A 60 6.73 -15.88 6.09
N TYR A 61 5.75 -15.21 6.70
CA TYR A 61 4.33 -15.47 6.51
C TYR A 61 3.76 -14.80 5.25
N CYS A 62 4.39 -13.73 4.77
CA CYS A 62 3.94 -12.96 3.61
C CYS A 62 5.15 -12.52 2.75
N PRO A 63 5.74 -13.43 1.96
CA PRO A 63 6.91 -13.08 1.13
C PRO A 63 6.58 -12.06 0.03
N GLY A 64 5.29 -11.89 -0.32
CA GLY A 64 4.85 -10.84 -1.24
C GLY A 64 4.86 -9.42 -0.65
N LEU A 65 5.13 -9.28 0.66
CA LEU A 65 5.12 -7.99 1.35
C LEU A 65 6.23 -7.07 0.84
N GLU A 66 7.45 -7.60 0.62
CA GLU A 66 8.58 -6.83 0.06
C GLU A 66 8.19 -6.15 -1.25
N TRP A 67 7.57 -6.91 -2.15
CA TRP A 67 7.13 -6.41 -3.43
C TRP A 67 6.04 -5.34 -3.32
N ALA A 68 5.12 -5.47 -2.36
CA ALA A 68 4.09 -4.45 -2.13
C ALA A 68 4.69 -3.13 -1.63
N TYR A 69 5.70 -3.20 -0.75
CA TYR A 69 6.47 -2.04 -0.28
C TYR A 69 7.23 -1.35 -1.41
N GLU A 70 7.89 -2.12 -2.27
CA GLU A 70 8.57 -1.60 -3.45
C GLU A 70 7.61 -0.90 -4.41
N GLU A 71 6.46 -1.52 -4.70
CA GLU A 71 5.47 -0.96 -5.60
C GLU A 71 4.83 0.31 -5.01
N MET A 72 4.56 0.35 -3.70
CA MET A 72 4.09 1.55 -3.01
C MET A 72 5.09 2.69 -3.12
N LYS A 73 6.37 2.45 -2.86
CA LYS A 73 7.43 3.46 -3.00
C LYS A 73 7.51 3.98 -4.44
N ARG A 74 7.33 3.09 -5.43
CA ARG A 74 7.23 3.49 -6.84
C ARG A 74 6.02 4.37 -7.12
N LEU A 75 4.84 4.02 -6.61
CA LEU A 75 3.62 4.81 -6.80
C LEU A 75 3.73 6.19 -6.15
N GLN A 76 4.33 6.29 -4.95
CA GLN A 76 4.59 7.58 -4.29
C GLN A 76 5.60 8.44 -5.06
N LEU A 77 6.66 7.81 -5.60
CA LEU A 77 7.66 8.49 -6.42
C LEU A 77 7.06 8.98 -7.75
N ASP A 78 6.20 8.19 -8.39
CA ASP A 78 5.50 8.55 -9.63
C ASP A 78 4.54 9.74 -9.43
N SER A 79 3.84 9.77 -8.29
CA SER A 79 3.03 10.93 -7.88
C SER A 79 3.88 12.18 -7.64
N SER A 80 5.15 12.05 -7.26
CA SER A 80 6.06 13.18 -6.99
C SER A 80 6.74 13.70 -8.26
N SER A 81 6.97 12.81 -9.24
CA SER A 81 7.55 13.16 -10.54
C SER A 81 6.61 14.03 -11.41
N SER A 82 5.30 13.99 -11.14
CA SER A 82 4.32 14.80 -11.87
C SER A 82 4.30 16.30 -11.48
N SER A 83 5.00 16.71 -10.41
CA SER A 83 5.14 18.13 -10.05
C SER A 83 6.38 18.84 -10.63
N GLU A 84 7.24 18.16 -11.38
CA GLU A 84 8.35 18.79 -12.09
C GLU A 84 7.94 19.21 -13.50
N THR A 85 6.84 19.97 -13.63
CA THR A 85 6.57 20.75 -14.84
C THR A 85 6.77 22.23 -14.54
N SER A 86 7.76 22.79 -15.23
CA SER A 86 7.94 24.22 -15.50
C SER A 86 8.22 25.15 -14.32
N TRP A 87 9.51 25.36 -14.05
CA TRP A 87 10.03 26.74 -14.03
C TRP A 87 11.16 26.87 -15.04
N SER A 88 10.77 27.12 -16.30
CA SER A 88 11.61 27.86 -17.23
C SER A 88 11.55 29.33 -16.86
N SER A 89 12.71 29.99 -16.80
CA SER A 89 12.88 31.35 -17.32
C SER A 89 14.37 31.55 -17.56
N ASP A 90 14.75 31.43 -18.84
CA ASP A 90 15.82 32.23 -19.41
C ASP A 90 15.65 33.68 -18.98
N ASN A 91 16.64 34.25 -18.28
CA ASN A 91 17.15 35.61 -18.52
C ASN A 91 18.48 35.87 -17.79
#